data_AF-A0A9D9S9C0-F1
#
_entry.id   AF-A0A9D9S9C0-F1
#
_cell.length_a   1.000
_cell.length_b   1.000
_cell.length_c   1.000
_cell.angle_alpha   90.00
_cell.angle_beta   90.00
_cell.angle_gamma   90.00
#
_symmetry.space_group_name_H-M   'P 1'
#
loop_
_entity.id
_entity.type
_entity.pdbx_description
1 polymer ?
#
loop_
_entity_poly.entity_id
_entity_poly.type
_entity_poly.pdbx_seq_one_letter_code
_entity_poly.pdbx_strand_id
1 'polypeptide(L)'
;MNVPQRQHRRLAILGLFLLTIFTVVHIDGQIIARPRTTPTPAANPSPTPVPTPTIAVQTIESLQSKIRQRLFAPEVRRGRVGIKIASLNSGKVLFENDAEKYFMPASNMKNFTVATAIEKL
;
A
#
# COMPACT_ATOMS: atom_id res chain seq x y z
N MET A 1 -64.42 19.09 3.04
CA MET A 1 -63.64 19.61 1.90
C MET A 1 -62.15 19.53 2.26
N ASN A 2 -61.36 18.79 1.45
CA ASN A 2 -59.89 18.74 1.38
C ASN A 2 -59.01 18.16 2.52
N VAL A 3 -58.85 16.83 2.44
CA VAL A 3 -57.62 15.99 2.33
C VAL A 3 -56.30 16.44 3.00
N PRO A 4 -55.67 15.57 3.82
CA PRO A 4 -54.29 15.72 4.29
C PRO A 4 -53.27 15.21 3.27
N GLN A 5 -52.30 16.05 2.89
CA GLN A 5 -51.18 15.70 2.01
C GLN A 5 -50.06 15.01 2.82
N ARG A 6 -49.96 13.69 2.64
CA ARG A 6 -48.86 12.84 3.12
C ARG A 6 -47.97 12.50 1.93
N GLN A 7 -46.66 12.45 2.20
CA GLN A 7 -45.62 11.68 1.49
C GLN A 7 -44.77 12.36 0.39
N HIS A 8 -43.49 11.96 0.44
CA HIS A 8 -42.47 11.97 -0.62
C HIS A 8 -41.62 13.23 -0.83
N ARG A 9 -40.77 13.56 0.17
CA ARG A 9 -39.48 14.26 -0.09
C ARG A 9 -38.32 13.59 0.64
N ARG A 10 -38.10 12.30 0.36
CA ARG A 10 -36.87 11.56 0.75
C ARG A 10 -36.45 10.59 -0.36
N LEU A 11 -36.47 11.07 -1.60
CA LEU A 11 -35.86 10.39 -2.74
C LEU A 11 -34.99 11.44 -3.45
N ALA A 12 -33.81 11.01 -3.91
CA ALA A 12 -32.76 11.80 -4.57
C ALA A 12 -31.66 12.42 -3.68
N ILE A 13 -30.96 11.61 -2.87
CA ILE A 13 -29.49 11.69 -2.82
C ILE A 13 -28.95 10.24 -2.79
N LEU A 14 -29.20 9.52 -3.88
CA LEU A 14 -28.52 8.27 -4.22
C LEU A 14 -27.87 8.51 -5.59
N GLY A 15 -26.55 8.39 -5.66
CA GLY A 15 -25.80 8.39 -6.91
C GLY A 15 -24.87 9.58 -7.07
N LEU A 16 -23.58 9.32 -6.83
CA LEU A 16 -22.41 9.80 -7.58
C LEU A 16 -21.24 10.15 -6.64
N PHE A 17 -20.53 9.12 -6.18
CA PHE A 17 -19.11 9.24 -5.83
C PHE A 17 -18.38 8.04 -6.40
N LEU A 18 -18.41 7.96 -7.74
CA LEU A 18 -17.44 7.21 -8.52
C LEU A 18 -16.38 8.20 -8.99
N LEU A 19 -15.12 7.81 -8.76
CA LEU A 19 -13.91 8.30 -9.41
C LEU A 19 -13.26 9.57 -8.84
N THR A 20 -12.19 9.34 -8.08
CA THR A 20 -10.85 9.97 -8.11
C THR A 20 -10.26 9.63 -6.73
N ILE A 21 -9.15 8.92 -6.59
CA ILE A 21 -7.80 9.30 -7.00
C ILE A 21 -6.97 8.00 -7.13
N PHE A 22 -6.51 7.67 -8.34
CA PHE A 22 -5.39 6.77 -8.56
C PHE A 22 -4.19 7.67 -8.88
N THR A 23 -3.42 8.09 -7.86
CA THR A 23 -2.15 8.77 -8.12
C THR A 23 -1.08 7.72 -8.37
N VAL A 24 -0.83 7.46 -9.65
CA VAL A 24 0.39 6.82 -10.12
C VAL A 24 1.54 7.78 -9.80
N VAL A 25 2.42 7.40 -8.87
CA VAL A 25 3.71 8.08 -8.71
C VAL A 25 4.56 7.67 -9.90
N HIS A 26 4.66 8.54 -10.91
CA HIS A 26 5.71 8.46 -11.93
C HIS A 26 7.03 8.85 -11.27
N ILE A 27 7.97 7.91 -11.17
CA ILE A 27 9.37 8.23 -10.88
C ILE A 27 9.98 8.65 -12.21
N ASP A 28 10.07 9.96 -12.45
CA ASP A 28 10.87 10.48 -13.55
C ASP A 28 12.35 10.22 -13.25
N GLY A 29 12.91 9.21 -13.92
CA GLY A 29 14.34 8.96 -13.95
C GLY A 29 15.03 10.08 -14.73
N GLN A 30 15.42 11.16 -14.05
CA GLN A 30 16.30 12.16 -14.64
C GLN A 30 17.70 11.56 -14.86
N ILE A 31 17.94 11.04 -16.07
CA ILE A 31 19.30 10.79 -16.55
C ILE A 31 19.90 12.13 -16.94
N ILE A 32 20.53 12.81 -15.98
CA ILE A 32 21.43 13.93 -16.28
C ILE A 32 22.69 13.32 -16.89
N ALA A 33 22.82 13.38 -18.21
CA ALA A 33 24.05 13.03 -18.92
C ALA A 33 25.16 13.98 -18.46
N ARG A 34 26.06 13.49 -17.61
CA ARG A 34 27.23 14.25 -17.15
C ARG A 34 28.27 14.28 -18.29
N PRO A 35 28.80 15.45 -18.69
CA PRO A 35 29.80 15.53 -19.75
C PRO A 35 31.08 14.79 -19.34
N ARG A 36 31.64 14.03 -20.29
CA ARG A 36 32.83 13.19 -20.13
C ARG A 36 34.07 14.09 -20.15
N THR A 37 34.65 14.40 -19.00
CA THR A 37 35.99 14.99 -18.94
C THR A 37 37.04 13.88 -19.00
N THR A 38 37.90 13.97 -20.00
CA THR A 38 39.12 13.18 -20.21
C THR A 38 40.00 13.18 -18.95
N PRO A 39 40.50 12.03 -18.46
CA PRO A 39 41.38 12.02 -17.29
C PRO A 39 42.81 12.43 -17.66
N THR A 40 43.29 13.51 -17.05
CA THR A 40 44.72 13.77 -16.86
C THR A 40 45.22 12.90 -15.70
N PRO A 41 46.33 12.14 -15.82
CA PRO A 41 46.84 11.31 -14.73
C PRO A 41 47.37 12.18 -13.60
N ALA A 42 46.69 12.19 -12.45
CA ALA A 42 47.16 12.82 -11.23
C ALA A 42 47.31 11.76 -10.12
N ALA A 43 48.42 11.92 -9.39
CA ALA A 43 49.05 10.98 -8.46
C ALA A 43 48.12 10.16 -7.56
N ASN A 44 48.51 8.89 -7.36
CA ASN A 44 47.92 7.90 -6.47
C ASN A 44 47.96 8.36 -4.99
N PRO A 45 46.84 8.76 -4.36
CA PRO A 45 46.77 8.90 -2.93
C PRO A 45 46.48 7.53 -2.29
N SER A 46 47.20 7.23 -1.21
CA SER A 46 47.00 6.07 -0.34
C SER A 46 45.49 5.81 -0.06
N PRO A 47 45.02 4.56 -0.09
CA PRO A 47 43.60 4.26 0.02
C PRO A 47 43.07 4.59 1.43
N THR A 48 42.43 5.75 1.56
CA THR A 48 41.46 6.00 2.63
C THR A 48 40.34 4.96 2.47
N PRO A 49 39.98 4.18 3.51
CA PRO A 49 38.89 3.23 3.41
C PRO A 49 37.60 3.99 3.10
N VAL A 50 37.08 3.78 1.91
CA VAL A 50 35.76 4.28 1.51
C VAL A 50 34.75 3.65 2.48
N PRO A 51 33.93 4.44 3.19
CA PRO A 51 32.88 3.87 4.01
C PRO A 51 31.92 3.12 3.09
N THR A 52 31.94 1.80 3.19
CA THR A 52 30.97 0.92 2.53
C THR A 52 29.57 1.42 2.90
N PRO A 53 28.68 1.68 1.92
CA PRO A 53 27.31 2.02 2.23
C PRO A 53 26.70 0.83 3.00
N THR A 54 26.51 1.02 4.31
CA THR A 54 25.82 0.07 5.17
C THR A 54 24.37 -0.02 4.69
N ILE A 55 24.07 -1.03 3.87
CA ILE A 55 22.69 -1.41 3.59
C ILE A 55 22.13 -1.90 4.91
N ALA A 56 21.32 -1.06 5.57
CA ALA A 56 20.63 -1.44 6.78
C ALA A 56 19.73 -2.64 6.47
N VAL A 57 20.12 -3.82 6.97
CA VAL A 57 19.33 -5.04 6.83
C VAL A 57 17.99 -4.81 7.51
N GLN A 58 16.91 -4.81 6.74
CA GLN A 58 15.57 -4.69 7.30
C GLN A 58 15.19 -6.00 7.98
N THR A 59 15.02 -5.97 9.30
CA THR A 59 14.56 -7.13 10.07
C THR A 59 13.03 -7.22 10.10
N ILE A 60 12.50 -8.39 10.44
CA ILE A 60 11.05 -8.58 10.59
C ILE A 60 10.49 -7.69 11.69
N GLU A 61 11.21 -7.50 12.79
CA GLU A 61 10.81 -6.65 13.92
C GLU A 61 10.69 -5.18 13.50
N SER A 62 11.62 -4.70 12.68
CA SER A 62 11.57 -3.36 12.09
C SER A 62 10.32 -3.19 11.20
N LEU A 63 10.02 -4.19 10.36
CA LEU A 63 8.80 -4.18 9.53
C LEU A 63 7.53 -4.17 10.37
N GLN A 64 7.42 -5.06 11.35
CA GLN A 64 6.26 -5.13 12.25
C GLN A 64 6.05 -3.81 12.98
N SER A 65 7.13 -3.18 13.46
CA SER A 65 7.05 -1.89 14.17
C SER A 65 6.52 -0.78 13.26
N LYS A 66 7.01 -0.70 12.01
CA LYS A 66 6.51 0.25 11.01
C LYS A 66 5.03 0.01 10.70
N ILE A 67 4.59 -1.25 10.58
CA ILE A 67 3.19 -1.58 10.33
C ILE A 67 2.32 -1.12 11.50
N ARG A 68 2.69 -1.44 12.74
CA ARG A 68 1.93 -1.00 13.94
C ARG A 68 1.83 0.52 14.00
N GLN A 69 2.92 1.24 13.73
CA GLN A 69 2.91 2.71 13.73
C GLN A 69 1.88 3.28 12.74
N ARG A 70 1.73 2.69 11.56
CA ARG A 70 0.75 3.12 10.55
C ARG A 70 -0.67 2.66 10.88
N LEU A 71 -0.80 1.44 11.40
CA LEU A 71 -2.09 0.83 11.73
C LEU A 71 -2.81 1.57 12.87
N PHE A 72 -2.07 2.10 13.84
CA PHE A 72 -2.62 2.87 14.96
C PHE A 72 -2.52 4.39 14.75
N ALA A 73 -2.24 4.82 13.52
CA ALA A 73 -2.14 6.23 13.21
C ALA A 73 -3.52 6.94 13.30
N PRO A 74 -3.54 8.23 13.66
CA PRO A 74 -4.74 9.04 13.75
C PRO A 74 -5.76 8.95 12.61
N GLU A 75 -5.26 8.76 11.39
CA GLU A 75 -6.02 8.86 10.15
C GLU A 75 -6.96 7.66 9.96
N VAL A 76 -6.58 6.50 10.50
CA VAL A 76 -7.33 5.25 10.36
C VAL A 76 -8.16 4.90 11.61
N ARG A 77 -8.08 5.71 12.67
CA ARG A 77 -8.68 5.42 13.99
C ARG A 77 -10.20 5.17 13.98
N ARG A 78 -10.91 5.71 12.98
CA ARG A 78 -12.38 5.63 12.88
C ARG A 78 -12.85 4.30 12.25
N GLY A 79 -11.95 3.60 11.57
CA GLY A 79 -12.22 2.30 10.97
C GLY A 79 -11.57 1.17 11.76
N ARG A 80 -11.86 -0.06 11.33
CA ARG A 80 -11.12 -1.25 11.73
C ARG A 80 -10.37 -1.76 10.50
N VAL A 81 -9.14 -2.21 10.69
CA VAL A 81 -8.28 -2.67 9.60
C VAL A 81 -7.80 -4.09 9.90
N GLY A 82 -8.26 -5.05 9.12
CA GLY A 82 -7.76 -6.43 9.15
C GLY A 82 -6.48 -6.57 8.32
N ILE A 83 -5.41 -7.11 8.90
CA ILE A 83 -4.13 -7.38 8.22
C ILE A 83 -3.68 -8.79 8.59
N LYS A 84 -3.27 -9.57 7.58
CA LYS A 84 -2.52 -10.82 7.75
C LYS A 84 -1.40 -10.84 6.73
N ILE A 85 -0.16 -11.00 7.18
CA ILE A 85 1.02 -11.10 6.33
C ILE A 85 1.68 -12.43 6.63
N ALA A 86 1.89 -13.25 5.61
CA ALA A 86 2.54 -14.54 5.73
C ALA A 86 3.69 -14.67 4.73
N SER A 87 4.71 -15.44 5.10
CA SER A 87 5.77 -15.86 4.21
C SER A 87 5.26 -16.92 3.24
N LEU A 88 5.40 -16.69 1.93
CA LEU A 88 5.01 -17.68 0.91
C LEU A 88 5.89 -18.93 0.97
N ASN A 89 7.18 -18.79 1.30
CA ASN A 89 8.13 -19.91 1.32
C ASN A 89 7.90 -20.85 2.51
N SER A 90 7.51 -20.31 3.67
CA SER A 90 7.43 -21.07 4.93
C SER A 90 6.02 -21.20 5.49
N GLY A 91 5.04 -20.45 4.98
CA GLY A 91 3.70 -20.34 5.55
C GLY A 91 3.64 -19.58 6.89
N LYS A 92 4.79 -19.18 7.46
CA LYS A 92 4.84 -18.49 8.76
C LYS A 92 4.15 -17.13 8.67
N VAL A 93 3.23 -16.87 9.61
CA VAL A 93 2.64 -15.54 9.81
C VAL A 93 3.71 -14.60 10.35
N LEU A 94 3.92 -13.50 9.62
CA LEU A 94 4.90 -12.47 9.94
C LEU A 94 4.27 -11.31 10.72
N PHE A 95 2.98 -11.04 10.49
CA PHE A 95 2.22 -10.02 11.20
C PHE A 95 0.71 -10.27 11.04
N GLU A 96 -0.06 -10.01 12.09
CA GLU A 96 -1.51 -10.06 12.05
C GLU A 96 -2.16 -8.99 12.94
N ASN A 97 -3.31 -8.48 12.51
CA ASN A 97 -4.21 -7.64 13.29
C ASN A 97 -5.63 -7.87 12.79
N ASP A 98 -6.57 -8.23 13.69
CA ASP A 98 -7.98 -8.49 13.34
C ASP A 98 -8.17 -9.43 12.12
N ALA A 99 -7.21 -10.34 11.87
CA ALA A 99 -7.16 -11.15 10.65
C ALA A 99 -8.39 -12.05 10.46
N GLU A 100 -8.99 -12.49 11.57
CA GLU A 100 -10.13 -13.41 11.60
C GLU A 100 -11.47 -12.67 11.75
N LYS A 101 -11.49 -11.34 11.61
CA LYS A 101 -12.73 -10.54 11.61
C LYS A 101 -13.28 -10.40 10.19
N TYR A 102 -14.60 -10.36 10.06
CA TYR A 102 -15.25 -10.10 8.78
C TYR A 102 -15.26 -8.61 8.45
N PHE A 103 -14.99 -8.32 7.18
CA PHE A 103 -15.02 -6.98 6.60
C PHE A 103 -15.80 -7.01 5.28
N MET A 104 -16.30 -5.85 4.84
CA MET A 104 -16.83 -5.72 3.49
C MET A 104 -15.66 -5.74 2.49
N PRO A 105 -15.52 -6.75 1.62
CA PRO A 105 -14.30 -6.94 0.83
C PRO A 105 -14.21 -6.02 -0.40
N ALA A 106 -15.29 -5.32 -0.76
CA ALA A 106 -15.39 -4.54 -2.00
C ALA A 106 -14.92 -5.38 -3.20
N SER A 107 -14.07 -4.82 -4.08
CA SER A 107 -13.56 -5.55 -5.24
C SER A 107 -12.62 -6.70 -4.92
N ASN A 108 -12.14 -6.87 -3.68
CA ASN A 108 -11.31 -8.03 -3.31
C ASN A 108 -12.10 -9.34 -3.41
N MET A 109 -13.44 -9.28 -3.44
CA MET A 109 -14.29 -10.43 -3.76
C MET A 109 -13.91 -11.08 -5.11
N LYS A 110 -13.40 -10.30 -6.06
CA LYS A 110 -12.97 -10.80 -7.38
C LYS A 110 -11.88 -11.87 -7.28
N ASN A 111 -11.02 -11.81 -6.26
CA ASN A 111 -9.98 -12.81 -6.06
C ASN A 111 -10.59 -14.20 -5.85
N PHE A 112 -11.66 -14.28 -5.05
CA PHE A 112 -12.39 -15.54 -4.82
C PHE A 112 -13.12 -15.99 -6.08
N THR A 113 -13.78 -15.08 -6.81
CA THR A 113 -14.47 -15.41 -8.05
C THR A 113 -13.51 -15.98 -9.10
N VAL A 114 -12.36 -15.34 -9.31
CA VAL A 114 -11.35 -15.79 -10.29
C VAL A 114 -10.72 -17.11 -9.86
N ALA A 115 -10.35 -17.27 -8.59
CA ALA A 115 -9.82 -18.54 -8.10
C ALA A 115 -10.82 -19.69 -8.32
N THR A 116 -12.10 -19.46 -8.03
CA THR A 116 -13.16 -20.45 -8.27
C THR A 116 -13.35 -20.74 -9.75
N ALA A 117 -13.31 -19.72 -10.61
CA ALA A 117 -13.42 -19.91 -12.06
C ALA A 117 -12.26 -20.76 -12.59
N ILE A 118 -11.02 -20.48 -12.18
CA ILE A 118 -9.84 -21.29 -12.55
C ILE A 118 -9.98 -22.74 -12.06
N GLU A 119 -10.60 -22.95 -10.90
CA GLU A 119 -10.79 -24.30 -10.33
C GLU A 119 -11.93 -25.08 -11.01
N LYS A 120 -12.99 -24.40 -11.49
CA LYS A 120 -14.26 -25.04 -11.89
C LYS A 120 -14.59 -24.96 -13.38
N LEU A 121 -13.98 -24.05 -14.14
CA LEU A 121 -14.25 -23.80 -15.56
C LEU A 121 -12.98 -24.06 -16.39
#